data_AF-A0A0G2ATC3-F1
#
_entry.id   AF-A0A0G2ATC3-F1
#
_cell.length_a   1.000
_cell.length_b   1.000
_cell.length_c   1.000
_cell.angle_alpha   90.00
_cell.angle_beta   90.00
_cell.angle_gamma   90.00
#
_symmetry.space_group_name_H-M   'P 1'
#
loop_
_entity.id
_entity.type
_entity.pdbx_description
1 polymer ?
#
loop_
_entity_poly.entity_id
_entity_poly.type
_entity_poly.pdbx_seq_one_letter_code
_entity_poly.pdbx_strand_id
1 'polypeptide(L)'
;MDPINTISTVGFTTVVAIGVSSGIFGIILGYVVRWALTAGKKGSIELEMKQILLSGKEEAQKITEEAERRAEKAAEEVRRKEKDKEQEWRKVEDRLVKKEELLDKRQGDIDTEVSNIKSKAEELRGIKDQIEERKRDIEKELERISGLSEEEAKKGFLDKIEKRSEEDFMVRLQKLEREGLDRLDRRAKDILATSIQRLAASTAGEVMTSSITIPNDELKGKIIGKEGRNIRTFERIAGVELIVDDTPGTIVISTFDPVR
;
A
#
# COMPACT_ATOMS: atom_id res chain seq x y z
N MET A 1 -131.08 58.23 79.71
CA MET A 1 -130.75 58.20 78.28
C MET A 1 -129.75 59.32 78.01
N ASP A 2 -129.00 59.22 76.90
CA ASP A 2 -128.30 60.32 76.23
C ASP A 2 -126.79 60.50 76.54
N PRO A 3 -125.99 61.01 75.59
CA PRO A 3 -125.33 60.20 74.56
C PRO A 3 -123.86 60.64 74.42
N ILE A 4 -123.10 60.63 75.53
CA ILE A 4 -121.77 61.26 75.60
C ILE A 4 -120.62 60.25 75.45
N ASN A 5 -120.85 58.95 75.66
CA ASN A 5 -119.79 57.91 75.61
C ASN A 5 -119.64 57.15 74.29
N THR A 6 -120.51 57.39 73.32
CA THR A 6 -120.46 56.72 72.00
C THR A 6 -119.53 57.41 70.99
N ILE A 7 -119.14 58.67 71.20
CA ILE A 7 -118.33 59.42 70.22
C ILE A 7 -116.82 59.17 70.40
N SER A 8 -116.33 58.96 71.63
CA SER A 8 -114.90 58.73 71.90
C SER A 8 -114.44 57.29 71.61
N THR A 9 -115.31 56.30 71.85
CA THR A 9 -115.05 54.87 71.57
C THR A 9 -115.06 54.55 70.08
N VAL A 10 -115.91 55.23 69.30
CA VAL A 10 -115.96 55.10 67.84
C VAL A 10 -114.69 55.67 67.17
N GLY A 11 -114.08 56.72 67.73
CA GLY A 11 -112.82 57.29 67.23
C GLY A 11 -111.59 56.39 67.45
N PHE A 12 -111.46 55.74 68.61
CA PHE A 12 -110.33 54.86 68.89
C PHE A 12 -110.38 53.56 68.05
N THR A 13 -111.58 52.99 67.87
CA THR A 13 -111.78 51.78 67.05
C THR A 13 -111.52 52.03 65.56
N THR A 14 -111.84 53.21 65.04
CA THR A 14 -111.49 53.59 63.65
C THR A 14 -109.98 53.74 63.45
N VAL A 15 -109.26 54.34 64.40
CA VAL A 15 -107.79 54.49 64.31
C VAL A 15 -107.08 53.13 64.32
N VAL A 16 -107.51 52.20 65.18
CA VAL A 16 -106.95 50.83 65.20
C VAL A 16 -107.28 50.08 63.91
N ALA A 17 -108.49 50.21 63.37
CA ALA A 17 -108.87 49.59 62.09
C ALA A 17 -108.05 50.15 60.90
N ILE A 18 -107.75 51.45 60.89
CA ILE A 18 -106.88 52.09 59.88
C ILE A 18 -105.42 51.61 60.02
N GLY A 19 -104.92 51.44 61.25
CA GLY A 19 -103.59 50.88 61.51
C GLY A 19 -103.46 49.42 61.05
N VAL A 20 -104.45 48.58 61.33
CA VAL A 20 -104.44 47.17 60.92
C VAL A 20 -104.59 47.03 59.41
N SER A 21 -105.49 47.81 58.79
CA SER A 21 -105.67 47.79 57.33
C SER A 21 -104.44 48.28 56.58
N SER A 22 -103.77 49.34 57.05
CA SER A 22 -102.50 49.80 56.46
C SER A 22 -101.36 48.79 56.62
N GLY A 23 -101.28 48.09 57.77
CA GLY A 23 -100.34 46.99 57.98
C GLY A 23 -100.57 45.81 57.02
N ILE A 24 -101.83 45.38 56.87
CA ILE A 24 -102.20 44.32 55.93
C ILE A 24 -101.92 44.75 54.48
N PHE A 25 -102.24 46.00 54.12
CA PHE A 25 -101.96 46.53 52.80
C PHE A 25 -100.45 46.59 52.50
N GLY A 26 -99.63 46.95 53.49
CA GLY A 26 -98.17 46.93 53.37
C GLY A 26 -97.59 45.52 53.18
N ILE A 27 -98.14 44.50 53.87
CA ILE A 27 -97.72 43.09 53.70
C ILE A 27 -98.13 42.57 52.32
N ILE A 28 -99.36 42.86 51.88
CA ILE A 28 -99.85 42.45 50.55
C ILE A 28 -99.01 43.13 49.47
N LEU A 29 -98.79 44.44 49.56
CA LEU A 29 -97.99 45.18 48.59
C LEU A 29 -96.53 44.70 48.58
N GLY A 30 -95.94 44.46 49.75
CA GLY A 30 -94.60 43.90 49.88
C GLY A 30 -94.48 42.49 49.28
N TYR A 31 -95.51 41.64 49.46
CA TYR A 31 -95.57 40.31 48.85
C TYR A 31 -95.70 40.38 47.32
N VAL A 32 -96.54 41.28 46.80
CA VAL A 32 -96.71 41.49 45.35
C VAL A 32 -95.44 42.04 44.72
N VAL A 33 -94.76 43.02 45.35
CA VAL A 33 -93.47 43.56 44.87
C VAL A 33 -92.38 42.48 44.91
N ARG A 34 -92.30 41.68 45.99
CA ARG A 34 -91.35 40.57 46.09
C ARG A 34 -91.63 39.50 45.03
N TRP A 35 -92.90 39.19 44.77
CA TRP A 35 -93.33 38.26 43.73
C TRP A 35 -92.98 38.77 42.33
N ALA A 36 -93.23 40.05 42.03
CA ALA A 36 -92.86 40.67 40.77
C ALA A 36 -91.33 40.66 40.53
N LEU A 37 -90.54 41.01 41.56
CA LEU A 37 -89.07 40.99 41.48
C LEU A 37 -88.49 39.56 41.36
N THR A 38 -89.09 38.58 42.02
CA THR A 38 -88.64 37.17 41.90
C THR A 38 -89.09 36.52 40.60
N ALA A 39 -90.26 36.89 40.05
CA ALA A 39 -90.71 36.46 38.73
C ALA A 39 -89.76 36.97 37.62
N GLY A 40 -89.33 38.23 37.70
CA GLY A 40 -88.34 38.79 36.79
C GLY A 40 -86.97 38.10 36.85
N LYS A 41 -86.47 37.80 38.07
CA LYS A 41 -85.19 37.09 38.27
C LYS A 41 -85.20 35.64 37.78
N LYS A 42 -86.33 34.93 37.87
CA LYS A 42 -86.45 33.56 37.33
C LYS A 42 -86.33 33.55 35.81
N GLY A 43 -87.00 34.49 35.12
CA GLY A 43 -86.91 34.61 33.67
C GLY A 43 -85.49 34.94 33.18
N SER A 44 -84.75 35.80 33.90
CA SER A 44 -83.37 36.14 33.55
C SER A 44 -82.41 34.95 33.76
N ILE A 45 -82.56 34.19 34.84
CA ILE A 45 -81.73 32.99 35.12
C ILE A 45 -82.00 31.89 34.09
N GLU A 46 -83.26 31.68 33.70
CA GLU A 46 -83.60 30.73 32.63
C GLU A 46 -83.02 31.14 31.27
N LEU A 47 -83.03 32.44 30.97
CA LEU A 47 -82.43 32.97 29.74
C LEU A 47 -80.90 32.78 29.74
N GLU A 48 -80.25 33.09 30.87
CA GLU A 48 -78.80 32.93 31.05
C GLU A 48 -78.39 31.45 30.99
N MET A 49 -79.13 30.54 31.63
CA MET A 49 -78.91 29.09 31.50
C MET A 49 -79.07 28.61 30.07
N LYS A 50 -80.10 29.08 29.35
CA LYS A 50 -80.27 28.75 27.92
C LYS A 50 -79.09 29.28 27.10
N GLN A 51 -78.61 30.48 27.37
CA GLN A 51 -77.48 31.07 26.66
C GLN A 51 -76.17 30.31 26.94
N ILE A 52 -75.91 29.92 28.18
CA ILE A 52 -74.75 29.09 28.56
C ILE A 52 -74.83 27.70 27.92
N LEU A 53 -76.02 27.08 27.90
CA LEU A 53 -76.22 25.78 27.24
C LEU A 53 -76.05 25.88 25.73
N LEU A 54 -76.54 26.96 25.10
CA LEU A 54 -76.35 27.22 23.68
C LEU A 54 -74.87 27.47 23.35
N SER A 55 -74.19 28.33 24.11
CA SER A 55 -72.76 28.60 23.89
C SER A 55 -71.91 27.36 24.13
N GLY A 56 -72.20 26.56 25.17
CA GLY A 56 -71.54 25.29 25.42
C GLY A 56 -71.77 24.26 24.32
N LYS A 57 -72.99 24.21 23.74
CA LYS A 57 -73.28 23.37 22.57
C LYS A 57 -72.56 23.85 21.31
N GLU A 58 -72.53 25.15 21.05
CA GLU A 58 -71.82 25.74 19.91
C GLU A 58 -70.30 25.53 20.02
N GLU A 59 -69.73 25.70 21.21
CA GLU A 59 -68.31 25.42 21.46
C GLU A 59 -68.00 23.93 21.31
N ALA A 60 -68.83 23.04 21.88
CA ALA A 60 -68.67 21.60 21.69
C ALA A 60 -68.74 21.22 20.21
N GLN A 61 -69.70 21.78 19.47
CA GLN A 61 -69.85 21.55 18.03
C GLN A 61 -68.63 22.07 17.25
N LYS A 62 -68.13 23.26 17.56
CA LYS A 62 -66.90 23.81 16.94
C LYS A 62 -65.69 22.93 17.23
N ILE A 63 -65.55 22.45 18.47
CA ILE A 63 -64.44 21.56 18.84
C ILE A 63 -64.54 20.24 18.06
N THR A 64 -65.73 19.65 17.93
CA THR A 64 -65.91 18.42 17.16
C THR A 64 -65.66 18.64 15.67
N GLU A 65 -66.16 19.72 15.08
CA GLU A 65 -65.92 20.04 13.66
C GLU A 65 -64.43 20.33 13.40
N GLU A 66 -63.75 21.03 14.31
CA GLU A 66 -62.30 21.22 14.20
C GLU A 66 -61.52 19.92 14.34
N ALA A 67 -61.91 19.05 15.27
CA ALA A 67 -61.29 17.75 15.46
C ALA A 67 -61.48 16.85 14.24
N GLU A 68 -62.69 16.79 13.69
CA GLU A 68 -63.02 16.07 12.45
C GLU A 68 -62.22 16.62 11.27
N ARG A 69 -62.18 17.95 11.09
CA ARG A 69 -61.39 18.59 10.02
C ARG A 69 -59.90 18.30 10.16
N ARG A 70 -59.35 18.26 11.38
CA ARG A 70 -57.93 17.90 11.61
C ARG A 70 -57.69 16.42 11.34
N ALA A 71 -58.61 15.55 11.75
CA ALA A 71 -58.53 14.12 11.50
C ALA A 71 -58.61 13.80 10.00
N GLU A 72 -59.51 14.46 9.26
CA GLU A 72 -59.65 14.32 7.81
C GLU A 72 -58.38 14.78 7.08
N LYS A 73 -57.85 15.96 7.43
CA LYS A 73 -56.57 16.45 6.86
C LYS A 73 -55.41 15.50 7.15
N ALA A 74 -55.31 15.00 8.38
CA ALA A 74 -54.27 14.04 8.75
C ALA A 74 -54.42 12.73 7.96
N ALA A 75 -55.66 12.23 7.81
CA ALA A 75 -55.95 11.02 7.03
C ALA A 75 -55.62 11.22 5.54
N GLU A 76 -55.94 12.38 4.97
CA GLU A 76 -55.61 12.71 3.58
C GLU A 76 -54.10 12.81 3.35
N GLU A 77 -53.36 13.44 4.26
CA GLU A 77 -51.90 13.49 4.19
C GLU A 77 -51.26 12.10 4.27
N VAL A 78 -51.76 11.23 5.15
CA VAL A 78 -51.28 9.85 5.26
C VAL A 78 -51.57 9.08 3.96
N ARG A 79 -52.80 9.15 3.44
CA ARG A 79 -53.18 8.51 2.17
C ARG A 79 -52.32 8.99 1.01
N ARG A 80 -52.02 10.30 0.96
CA ARG A 80 -51.15 10.86 -0.07
C ARG A 80 -49.72 10.32 0.06
N LYS A 81 -49.15 10.31 1.26
CA LYS A 81 -47.81 9.75 1.52
C LYS A 81 -47.72 8.27 1.20
N GLU A 82 -48.77 7.49 1.50
CA GLU A 82 -48.84 6.08 1.14
C GLU A 82 -48.88 5.89 -0.38
N LYS A 83 -49.70 6.66 -1.09
CA LYS A 83 -49.77 6.61 -2.55
C LYS A 83 -48.44 7.01 -3.21
N ASP A 84 -47.79 8.05 -2.70
CA ASP A 84 -46.49 8.49 -3.21
C ASP A 84 -45.43 7.40 -2.98
N LYS A 85 -45.40 6.79 -1.79
CA LYS A 85 -44.53 5.64 -1.49
C LYS A 85 -44.82 4.44 -2.38
N GLU A 86 -46.09 4.09 -2.58
CA GLU A 86 -46.50 2.97 -3.43
C GLU A 86 -46.01 3.16 -4.87
N GLN A 87 -46.10 4.39 -5.40
CA GLN A 87 -45.55 4.72 -6.71
C GLN A 87 -44.03 4.63 -6.76
N GLU A 88 -43.33 5.06 -5.71
CA GLU A 88 -41.87 4.90 -5.62
C GLU A 88 -41.47 3.43 -5.56
N TRP A 89 -42.14 2.62 -4.74
CA TRP A 89 -41.92 1.19 -4.63
C TRP A 89 -42.13 0.49 -5.97
N ARG A 90 -43.22 0.79 -6.67
CA ARG A 90 -43.49 0.22 -8.00
C ARG A 90 -42.41 0.57 -9.02
N LYS A 91 -41.89 1.80 -9.01
CA LYS A 91 -40.76 2.18 -9.89
C LYS A 91 -39.48 1.42 -9.55
N VAL A 92 -39.22 1.19 -8.26
CA VAL A 92 -38.06 0.41 -7.81
C VAL A 92 -38.21 -1.05 -8.23
N GLU A 93 -39.40 -1.62 -8.06
CA GLU A 93 -39.75 -2.98 -8.47
C GLU A 93 -39.59 -3.16 -9.98
N ASP A 94 -40.18 -2.28 -10.81
CA ASP A 94 -40.02 -2.31 -12.26
C ASP A 94 -38.54 -2.25 -12.69
N ARG A 95 -37.72 -1.47 -11.96
CA ARG A 95 -36.28 -1.37 -12.24
C ARG A 95 -35.54 -2.64 -11.82
N LEU A 96 -35.95 -3.29 -10.73
CA LEU A 96 -35.39 -4.55 -10.26
C LEU A 96 -35.70 -5.67 -11.25
N VAL A 97 -36.95 -5.80 -11.69
CA VAL A 97 -37.38 -6.79 -12.68
C VAL A 97 -36.58 -6.66 -13.98
N LYS A 98 -36.44 -5.43 -14.52
CA LYS A 98 -35.61 -5.20 -15.71
C LYS A 98 -34.14 -5.57 -15.52
N LYS A 99 -33.61 -5.39 -14.30
CA LYS A 99 -32.23 -5.76 -13.98
C LYS A 99 -32.08 -7.27 -13.89
N GLU A 100 -33.07 -7.95 -13.32
CA GLU A 100 -33.14 -9.41 -13.25
C GLU A 100 -33.21 -10.04 -14.64
N GLU A 101 -34.12 -9.56 -15.51
CA GLU A 101 -34.21 -10.01 -16.91
C GLU A 101 -32.88 -9.83 -17.68
N LEU A 102 -32.18 -8.70 -17.45
CA LEU A 102 -30.87 -8.45 -18.06
C LEU A 102 -29.79 -9.38 -17.52
N LEU A 103 -29.82 -9.71 -16.23
CA LEU A 103 -28.89 -10.65 -15.62
C LEU A 103 -29.14 -12.07 -16.12
N ASP A 104 -30.39 -12.51 -16.20
CA ASP A 104 -30.78 -13.81 -16.74
C ASP A 104 -30.35 -13.96 -18.19
N LYS A 105 -30.55 -12.92 -19.00
CA LYS A 105 -30.07 -12.92 -20.39
C LYS A 105 -28.55 -13.05 -20.46
N ARG A 106 -27.82 -12.27 -19.66
CA ARG A 106 -26.34 -12.36 -19.61
C ARG A 106 -25.87 -13.73 -19.14
N GLN A 107 -26.57 -14.33 -18.18
CA GLN A 107 -26.25 -15.68 -17.70
C GLN A 107 -26.41 -16.70 -18.83
N GLY A 108 -27.53 -16.64 -19.58
CA GLY A 108 -27.74 -17.51 -20.74
C GLY A 108 -26.71 -17.32 -21.85
N ASP A 109 -26.32 -16.07 -22.13
CA ASP A 109 -25.26 -15.76 -23.10
C ASP A 109 -23.91 -16.35 -22.65
N ILE A 110 -23.55 -16.21 -21.37
CA ILE A 110 -22.34 -16.78 -20.77
C ILE A 110 -22.35 -18.30 -20.84
N ASP A 111 -23.46 -18.95 -20.47
CA ASP A 111 -23.57 -20.41 -20.48
C ASP A 111 -23.41 -20.97 -21.90
N THR A 112 -23.96 -20.26 -22.90
CA THR A 112 -23.80 -20.58 -24.32
C THR A 112 -22.34 -20.43 -24.76
N GLU A 113 -21.68 -19.34 -24.37
CA GLU A 113 -20.27 -19.10 -24.69
C GLU A 113 -19.35 -20.14 -24.04
N VAL A 114 -19.59 -20.49 -22.78
CA VAL A 114 -18.87 -21.54 -22.05
C VAL A 114 -19.03 -22.90 -22.75
N SER A 115 -20.24 -23.24 -23.17
CA SER A 115 -20.50 -24.47 -23.92
C SER A 115 -19.74 -24.50 -25.25
N ASN A 116 -19.77 -23.40 -26.00
CA ASN A 116 -19.04 -23.26 -27.26
C ASN A 116 -17.52 -23.35 -27.07
N ILE A 117 -16.97 -22.71 -26.05
CA ILE A 117 -15.55 -22.78 -25.70
C ILE A 117 -15.16 -24.21 -25.34
N LYS A 118 -15.99 -24.91 -24.57
CA LYS A 118 -15.76 -26.31 -24.20
C LYS A 118 -15.74 -27.22 -25.42
N SER A 119 -16.71 -27.09 -26.32
CA SER A 119 -16.74 -27.85 -27.59
C SER A 119 -15.48 -27.60 -28.42
N LYS A 120 -15.10 -26.32 -28.60
CA LYS A 120 -13.87 -25.96 -29.33
C LYS A 120 -12.61 -26.51 -28.66
N ALA A 121 -12.56 -26.52 -27.33
CA ALA A 121 -11.43 -27.08 -26.60
C ALA A 121 -11.31 -28.60 -26.79
N GLU A 122 -12.43 -29.32 -26.84
CA GLU A 122 -12.46 -30.75 -27.15
C GLU A 122 -12.04 -31.03 -28.60
N GLU A 123 -12.55 -30.25 -29.56
CA GLU A 123 -12.12 -30.31 -30.96
C GLU A 123 -10.62 -30.06 -31.12
N LEU A 124 -10.09 -29.02 -30.48
CA LEU A 124 -8.67 -28.68 -30.51
C LEU A 124 -7.79 -29.79 -29.90
N ARG A 125 -8.25 -30.45 -28.83
CA ARG A 125 -7.56 -31.62 -28.27
C ARG A 125 -7.52 -32.76 -29.27
N GLY A 126 -8.66 -33.08 -29.91
CA GLY A 126 -8.70 -34.12 -30.94
C GLY A 126 -7.77 -33.84 -32.13
N ILE A 127 -7.73 -32.58 -32.60
CA ILE A 127 -6.80 -32.17 -33.66
C ILE A 127 -5.35 -32.31 -33.21
N LYS A 128 -5.02 -31.90 -31.98
CA LYS A 128 -3.66 -32.01 -31.45
C LYS A 128 -3.21 -33.48 -31.39
N ASP A 129 -4.07 -34.37 -30.91
CA ASP A 129 -3.77 -35.80 -30.83
C ASP A 129 -3.52 -36.40 -32.23
N GLN A 130 -4.33 -36.03 -33.23
CA GLN A 130 -4.13 -36.43 -34.62
C GLN A 130 -2.81 -35.90 -35.21
N ILE A 131 -2.42 -34.67 -34.86
CA ILE A 131 -1.13 -34.09 -35.30
C ILE A 131 0.03 -34.87 -34.67
N GLU A 132 -0.04 -35.19 -33.38
CA GLU A 132 1.00 -35.97 -32.69
C GLU A 132 1.10 -37.41 -33.21
N GLU A 133 -0.02 -38.03 -33.60
CA GLU A 133 -0.04 -39.33 -34.27
C GLU A 133 0.61 -39.24 -35.66
N ARG A 134 0.18 -38.30 -36.50
CA ARG A 134 0.76 -38.10 -37.84
C ARG A 134 2.25 -37.77 -37.78
N LYS A 135 2.69 -36.98 -36.79
CA LYS A 135 4.11 -36.66 -36.60
C LYS A 135 4.92 -37.93 -36.34
N ARG A 136 4.42 -38.80 -35.46
CA ARG A 136 5.05 -40.10 -35.17
C ARG A 136 5.09 -41.01 -36.41
N ASP A 137 4.04 -41.02 -37.21
CA ASP A 137 4.02 -41.80 -38.45
C ASP A 137 5.02 -41.27 -39.49
N ILE A 138 5.11 -39.94 -39.63
CA ILE A 138 6.10 -39.29 -40.50
C ILE A 138 7.52 -39.60 -40.01
N GLU A 139 7.77 -39.54 -38.71
CA GLU A 139 9.08 -39.88 -38.12
C GLU A 139 9.46 -41.33 -38.43
N LYS A 140 8.55 -42.29 -38.23
CA LYS A 140 8.78 -43.71 -38.59
C LYS A 140 9.03 -43.92 -40.07
N GLU A 141 8.29 -43.23 -40.93
CA GLU A 141 8.45 -43.36 -42.37
C GLU A 141 9.76 -42.73 -42.86
N LEU A 142 10.19 -41.62 -42.24
CA LEU A 142 11.51 -41.02 -42.46
C LEU A 142 12.64 -41.96 -42.01
N GLU A 143 12.51 -42.60 -40.84
CA GLU A 143 13.46 -43.64 -40.40
C GLU A 143 13.51 -44.80 -41.41
N ARG A 144 12.35 -45.25 -41.88
CA ARG A 144 12.25 -46.33 -42.88
C ARG A 144 12.89 -45.96 -44.22
N ILE A 145 12.63 -44.76 -44.74
CA ILE A 145 13.14 -44.29 -46.04
C ILE A 145 14.64 -43.99 -45.96
N SER A 146 15.10 -43.37 -44.88
CA SER A 146 16.52 -43.05 -44.69
C SER A 146 17.36 -44.28 -44.37
N GLY A 147 16.74 -45.38 -43.94
CA GLY A 147 17.42 -46.60 -43.53
C GLY A 147 18.31 -46.41 -42.30
N LEU A 148 18.13 -45.28 -41.60
CA LEU A 148 18.86 -44.87 -40.42
C LEU A 148 17.85 -44.45 -39.36
N SER A 149 18.01 -44.93 -38.14
CA SER A 149 17.31 -44.38 -36.98
C SER A 149 17.74 -42.93 -36.72
N GLU A 150 16.93 -42.15 -35.99
CA GLU A 150 17.28 -40.77 -35.61
C GLU A 150 18.67 -40.68 -34.94
N GLU A 151 18.97 -41.62 -34.05
CA GLU A 151 20.27 -41.76 -33.37
C GLU A 151 21.40 -42.02 -34.37
N GLU A 152 21.21 -42.91 -35.35
CA GLU A 152 22.21 -43.22 -36.37
C GLU A 152 22.45 -42.06 -37.33
N ALA A 153 21.40 -41.34 -37.73
CA ALA A 153 21.51 -40.15 -38.57
C ALA A 153 22.28 -39.03 -37.84
N LYS A 154 21.98 -38.81 -36.55
CA LYS A 154 22.66 -37.84 -35.70
C LYS A 154 24.13 -38.20 -35.48
N LYS A 155 24.41 -39.48 -35.22
CA LYS A 155 25.77 -40.00 -35.04
C LYS A 155 26.58 -39.88 -36.33
N GLY A 156 26.01 -40.24 -37.49
CA GLY A 156 26.66 -40.09 -38.78
C GLY A 156 26.92 -38.63 -39.17
N PHE A 157 26.04 -37.71 -38.79
CA PHE A 157 26.24 -36.27 -38.98
C PHE A 157 27.37 -35.72 -38.11
N LEU A 158 27.40 -36.11 -36.83
CA LEU A 158 28.49 -35.75 -35.91
C LEU A 158 29.83 -36.30 -36.40
N ASP A 159 29.89 -37.56 -36.82
CA ASP A 159 31.12 -38.21 -37.32
C ASP A 159 31.67 -37.51 -38.59
N LYS A 160 30.77 -37.01 -39.45
CA LYS A 160 31.14 -36.19 -40.62
C LYS A 160 31.68 -34.82 -40.23
N ILE A 161 31.07 -34.15 -39.25
CA ILE A 161 31.57 -32.87 -38.74
C ILE A 161 32.95 -33.04 -38.11
N GLU A 162 33.11 -34.11 -37.34
CA GLU A 162 34.36 -34.41 -36.63
C GLU A 162 35.50 -34.66 -37.62
N LYS A 163 35.30 -35.54 -38.62
CA LYS A 163 36.26 -35.75 -39.71
C LYS A 163 36.58 -34.49 -40.51
N ARG A 164 35.58 -33.65 -40.78
CA ARG A 164 35.79 -32.40 -41.52
C ARG A 164 36.59 -31.38 -40.71
N SER A 165 36.44 -31.41 -39.38
CA SER A 165 37.09 -30.46 -38.47
C SER A 165 38.44 -30.96 -37.96
N GLU A 166 38.79 -32.23 -38.20
CA GLU A 166 40.01 -32.87 -37.72
C GLU A 166 41.28 -32.15 -38.21
N GLU A 167 41.28 -31.71 -39.47
CA GLU A 167 42.38 -30.96 -40.07
C GLU A 167 42.54 -29.56 -39.44
N ASP A 168 41.41 -28.87 -39.21
CA ASP A 168 41.38 -27.56 -38.52
C ASP A 168 41.86 -27.68 -37.06
N PHE A 169 41.45 -28.76 -36.37
CA PHE A 169 41.91 -29.04 -35.02
C PHE A 169 43.42 -29.33 -34.97
N MET A 170 43.95 -30.11 -35.93
CA MET A 170 45.38 -30.40 -36.03
C MET A 170 46.21 -29.13 -36.24
N VAL A 171 45.81 -28.26 -37.15
CA VAL A 171 46.49 -26.97 -37.40
C VAL A 171 46.46 -26.10 -36.15
N ARG A 172 45.32 -26.04 -35.45
CA ARG A 172 45.17 -25.25 -34.22
C ARG A 172 46.01 -25.82 -33.08
N LEU A 173 46.11 -27.14 -32.97
CA LEU A 173 46.93 -27.81 -31.96
C LEU A 173 48.42 -27.53 -32.17
N GLN A 174 48.92 -27.66 -33.40
CA GLN A 174 50.31 -27.34 -33.75
C GLN A 174 50.64 -25.86 -33.45
N LYS A 175 49.71 -24.95 -33.74
CA LYS A 175 49.87 -23.53 -33.42
C LYS A 175 49.98 -23.30 -31.91
N LEU A 176 49.10 -23.92 -31.12
CA LEU A 176 49.12 -23.83 -29.65
C LEU A 176 50.42 -24.40 -29.06
N GLU A 177 50.91 -25.51 -29.60
CA GLU A 177 52.16 -26.13 -29.15
C GLU A 177 53.36 -25.21 -29.41
N ARG A 178 53.44 -24.63 -30.61
CA ARG A 178 54.50 -23.68 -30.97
C ARG A 178 54.46 -22.42 -30.10
N GLU A 179 53.28 -21.82 -29.92
CA GLU A 179 53.12 -20.68 -29.02
C GLU A 179 53.45 -21.03 -27.55
N GLY A 180 53.18 -22.26 -27.14
CA GLY A 180 53.52 -22.80 -25.83
C GLY A 180 55.04 -22.87 -25.62
N LEU A 181 55.77 -23.43 -26.59
CA LEU A 181 57.23 -23.50 -26.58
C LEU A 181 57.86 -22.10 -26.53
N ASP A 182 57.36 -21.16 -27.33
CA ASP A 182 57.85 -19.77 -27.33
C ASP A 182 57.63 -19.08 -25.97
N ARG A 183 56.49 -19.34 -25.31
CA ARG A 183 56.23 -18.82 -23.95
C ARG A 183 57.15 -19.43 -22.91
N LEU A 184 57.41 -20.73 -22.99
CA LEU A 184 58.31 -21.44 -22.09
C LEU A 184 59.75 -20.93 -22.24
N ASP A 185 60.23 -20.73 -23.46
CA ASP A 185 61.58 -20.19 -23.74
C ASP A 185 61.75 -18.77 -23.17
N ARG A 186 60.77 -17.88 -23.40
CA ARG A 186 60.78 -16.53 -22.80
C ARG A 186 60.83 -16.59 -21.28
N ARG A 187 60.00 -17.42 -20.68
CA ARG A 187 59.96 -17.57 -19.22
C ARG A 187 61.27 -18.12 -18.66
N ALA A 188 61.90 -19.06 -19.36
CA ALA A 188 63.22 -19.57 -18.98
C ALA A 188 64.30 -18.48 -19.03
N LYS A 189 64.31 -17.67 -20.09
CA LYS A 189 65.23 -16.52 -20.22
C LYS A 189 65.03 -15.48 -19.13
N ASP A 190 63.79 -15.16 -18.77
CA ASP A 190 63.48 -14.23 -17.68
C ASP A 190 63.98 -14.73 -16.32
N ILE A 191 63.79 -16.03 -16.05
CA ILE A 191 64.28 -16.66 -14.81
C ILE A 191 65.81 -16.61 -14.75
N LEU A 192 66.48 -16.94 -15.87
CA LEU A 192 67.94 -16.88 -15.96
C LEU A 192 68.45 -15.45 -15.77
N ALA A 193 67.87 -14.47 -16.45
CA ALA A 193 68.24 -13.06 -16.32
C ALA A 193 68.10 -12.57 -14.87
N THR A 194 66.98 -12.91 -14.22
CA THR A 194 66.73 -12.55 -12.81
C THR A 194 67.75 -13.20 -11.87
N SER A 195 68.10 -14.46 -12.14
CA SER A 195 69.06 -15.21 -11.33
C SER A 195 70.47 -14.63 -11.47
N ILE A 196 70.89 -14.29 -12.70
CA ILE A 196 72.17 -13.64 -12.97
C ILE A 196 72.24 -12.28 -12.27
N GLN A 197 71.21 -11.43 -12.41
CA GLN A 197 71.18 -10.11 -11.77
C GLN A 197 71.31 -10.20 -10.25
N ARG A 198 70.65 -11.18 -9.63
CA ARG A 198 70.74 -11.40 -8.17
C ARG A 198 72.11 -11.90 -7.72
N LEU A 199 72.67 -12.89 -8.41
CA LEU A 199 73.93 -13.51 -8.02
C LEU A 199 75.14 -12.59 -8.29
N ALA A 200 75.15 -11.89 -9.43
CA ALA A 200 76.26 -11.02 -9.81
C ALA A 200 76.49 -9.88 -8.82
N ALA A 201 75.42 -9.30 -8.25
CA ALA A 201 75.54 -8.24 -7.26
C ALA A 201 76.18 -8.73 -5.95
N SER A 202 75.90 -9.97 -5.53
CA SER A 202 76.48 -10.53 -4.29
C SER A 202 77.93 -11.00 -4.46
N THR A 203 78.28 -11.62 -5.59
CA THR A 203 79.64 -12.14 -5.79
C THR A 203 80.64 -11.07 -6.21
N ALA A 204 80.23 -10.00 -6.90
CA ALA A 204 81.16 -8.96 -7.33
C ALA A 204 81.90 -8.32 -6.14
N GLY A 205 81.20 -8.04 -5.03
CA GLY A 205 81.84 -7.47 -3.83
C GLY A 205 82.84 -8.41 -3.15
N GLU A 206 82.55 -9.71 -3.12
CA GLU A 206 83.40 -10.72 -2.49
C GLU A 206 84.66 -11.02 -3.29
N VAL A 207 84.58 -11.04 -4.62
CA VAL A 207 85.76 -11.38 -5.46
C VAL A 207 86.64 -10.14 -5.69
N MET A 208 86.08 -8.93 -5.72
CA MET A 208 86.83 -7.69 -6.01
C MET A 208 87.56 -7.10 -4.80
N THR A 209 87.37 -7.61 -3.58
CA THR A 209 88.01 -7.06 -2.37
C THR A 209 88.82 -8.11 -1.62
N SER A 210 90.06 -7.78 -1.25
CA SER A 210 90.95 -8.65 -0.47
C SER A 210 91.56 -7.87 0.69
N SER A 211 91.50 -8.41 1.91
CA SER A 211 92.12 -7.80 3.09
C SER A 211 93.45 -8.46 3.41
N ILE A 212 94.48 -7.65 3.66
CA ILE A 212 95.81 -8.11 4.04
C ILE A 212 96.16 -7.53 5.41
N THR A 213 96.55 -8.42 6.33
CA THR A 213 97.07 -8.03 7.65
C THR A 213 98.54 -7.62 7.55
N ILE A 214 98.87 -6.46 8.09
CA ILE A 214 100.22 -5.90 8.12
C ILE A 214 100.78 -6.04 9.54
N PRO A 215 102.00 -6.59 9.70
CA PRO A 215 102.55 -6.93 11.01
C PRO A 215 102.96 -5.73 11.88
N ASN A 216 103.10 -4.52 11.33
CA ASN A 216 103.34 -3.31 12.11
C ASN A 216 102.88 -2.03 11.37
N ASP A 217 102.58 -0.97 12.12
CA ASP A 217 102.11 0.30 11.54
C ASP A 217 103.23 1.14 10.89
N GLU A 218 104.50 0.86 11.19
CA GLU A 218 105.62 1.47 10.47
C GLU A 218 105.62 1.08 8.98
N LEU A 219 105.29 -0.17 8.66
CA LEU A 219 105.13 -0.65 7.29
C LEU A 219 103.90 0.00 6.62
N LYS A 220 102.79 0.18 7.35
CA LYS A 220 101.61 0.92 6.87
C LYS A 220 101.99 2.36 6.49
N GLY A 221 102.78 3.04 7.33
CA GLY A 221 103.30 4.39 7.06
C GLY A 221 104.23 4.47 5.84
N LYS A 222 105.08 3.44 5.60
CA LYS A 222 105.91 3.35 4.39
C LYS A 222 105.10 3.11 3.13
N ILE A 223 104.04 2.29 3.19
CA ILE A 223 103.15 2.01 2.06
C ILE A 223 102.38 3.28 1.65
N ILE A 224 101.95 4.10 2.60
CA ILE A 224 101.28 5.40 2.31
C ILE A 224 102.30 6.42 1.75
N GLY A 225 103.44 6.57 2.44
CA GLY A 225 104.47 7.56 2.12
C GLY A 225 104.07 9.00 2.45
N LYS A 226 105.04 9.93 2.45
CA LYS A 226 104.78 11.35 2.75
C LYS A 226 103.86 11.95 1.67
N GLU A 227 102.70 12.47 2.11
CA GLU A 227 101.62 13.03 1.29
C GLU A 227 100.91 12.01 0.39
N GLY A 228 100.94 10.71 0.74
CA GLY A 228 100.26 9.67 -0.05
C GLY A 228 100.88 9.42 -1.43
N ARG A 229 102.14 9.84 -1.64
CA ARG A 229 102.81 9.61 -2.93
C ARG A 229 103.02 8.13 -3.21
N ASN A 230 103.34 7.33 -2.19
CA ASN A 230 103.71 5.93 -2.39
C ASN A 230 102.47 5.06 -2.66
N ILE A 231 101.35 5.30 -1.96
CA ILE A 231 100.07 4.64 -2.23
C ILE A 231 99.57 4.94 -3.64
N ARG A 232 99.58 6.21 -4.08
CA ARG A 232 99.14 6.57 -5.45
C ARG A 232 100.02 5.97 -6.54
N THR A 233 101.32 5.85 -6.29
CA THR A 233 102.25 5.19 -7.22
C THR A 233 101.99 3.69 -7.25
N PHE A 234 101.77 3.06 -6.10
CA PHE A 234 101.42 1.64 -6.01
C PHE A 234 100.10 1.34 -6.71
N GLU A 235 99.04 2.11 -6.42
CA GLU A 235 97.73 1.99 -7.06
C GLU A 235 97.82 2.11 -8.58
N ARG A 236 98.61 3.06 -9.08
CA ARG A 236 98.80 3.26 -10.52
C ARG A 236 99.57 2.12 -11.19
N ILE A 237 100.59 1.55 -10.52
CA ILE A 237 101.42 0.48 -11.08
C ILE A 237 100.68 -0.85 -11.01
N ALA A 238 100.07 -1.17 -9.87
CA ALA A 238 99.36 -2.42 -9.64
C ALA A 238 97.94 -2.43 -10.21
N GLY A 239 97.37 -1.26 -10.54
CA GLY A 239 96.00 -1.15 -11.06
C GLY A 239 94.94 -1.51 -10.02
N VAL A 240 95.24 -1.29 -8.74
CA VAL A 240 94.38 -1.58 -7.59
C VAL A 240 94.10 -0.29 -6.82
N GLU A 241 93.00 -0.26 -6.08
CA GLU A 241 92.68 0.82 -5.15
C GLU A 241 92.95 0.32 -3.72
N LEU A 242 93.70 1.10 -2.95
CA LEU A 242 94.14 0.70 -1.63
C LEU A 242 93.38 1.51 -0.57
N ILE A 243 92.44 0.86 0.10
CA ILE A 243 91.59 1.49 1.11
C ILE A 243 92.26 1.31 2.48
N VAL A 244 92.71 2.43 3.05
CA VAL A 244 93.36 2.48 4.35
C VAL A 244 92.39 3.06 5.37
N ASP A 245 91.93 2.23 6.29
CA ASP A 245 91.02 2.62 7.37
C ASP A 245 91.78 2.80 8.70
N ASP A 246 91.10 3.36 9.70
CA ASP A 246 91.61 3.63 11.06
C ASP A 246 91.86 2.35 11.89
N THR A 247 91.55 1.17 11.33
CA THR A 247 91.86 -0.13 11.95
C THR A 247 93.38 -0.40 11.92
N PRO A 248 94.04 -0.60 13.08
CA PRO A 248 95.47 -0.89 13.14
C PRO A 248 95.75 -2.28 12.54
N GLY A 249 96.83 -2.39 11.76
CA GLY A 249 97.31 -3.67 11.23
C GLY A 249 96.55 -4.30 10.04
N THR A 250 95.58 -3.62 9.39
CA THR A 250 94.92 -4.16 8.18
C THR A 250 94.82 -3.10 7.07
N ILE A 251 95.01 -3.52 5.82
CA ILE A 251 94.72 -2.73 4.62
C ILE A 251 93.79 -3.55 3.72
N VAL A 252 92.80 -2.89 3.11
CA VAL A 252 91.90 -3.50 2.12
C VAL A 252 92.34 -3.10 0.72
N ILE A 253 92.47 -4.08 -0.16
CA ILE A 253 92.79 -3.89 -1.57
C ILE A 253 91.51 -4.17 -2.36
N SER A 254 91.13 -3.22 -3.20
CA SER A 254 89.99 -3.33 -4.11
C SER A 254 90.51 -3.36 -5.55
N THR A 255 90.11 -4.38 -6.30
CA THR A 255 90.53 -4.58 -7.69
C THR A 255 89.32 -4.93 -8.55
N PHE A 256 89.16 -4.23 -9.68
CA PHE A 256 88.06 -4.47 -10.63
C PHE A 256 88.18 -5.81 -11.38
N ASP A 257 89.39 -6.37 -11.48
CA ASP A 257 89.68 -7.67 -12.08
C ASP A 257 90.54 -8.54 -11.13
N PRO A 258 89.94 -9.50 -10.41
CA PRO A 258 90.64 -10.32 -9.42
C PRO A 258 91.48 -11.45 -10.03
N VAL A 259 91.46 -11.64 -11.36
CA VAL A 259 92.10 -12.78 -12.05
C VAL A 259 93.33 -12.36 -12.87
N ARG A 260 93.64 -11.05 -12.95
CA ARG A 260 94.74 -10.53 -13.76
C ARG A 260 96.13 -10.84 -13.20
#